data_AF-A0A2V6NKC6-F1
#
_entry.id   AF-A0A2V6NKC6-F1
#
_cell.length_a   1.000
_cell.length_b   1.000
_cell.length_c   1.000
_cell.angle_alpha   90.00
_cell.angle_beta   90.00
_cell.angle_gamma   90.00
#
_symmetry.space_group_name_H-M   'P 1'
#
loop_
_entity.id
_entity.type
_entity.pdbx_description
1 polymer ?
#
loop_
_entity_poly.entity_id
_entity_poly.type
_entity_poly.pdbx_seq_one_letter_code
_entity_poly.pdbx_strand_id
1 'polypeptide(L)'
;MVGDARSRKVTEPDDVEVYRPWAQENFPFLSIEVRSDLKTETVTKSVRTALATVDAGLAIALPQSMNTILAQAVGQTRLMTWLLGIFAGVALLLASIGIYGAVAYTVAQRTGEIGLRMALGAQTRDVLRLVLSQGMKPVLTGLVIGLVATFALGRLIAAQRYQVSAHNPVLLGGAAVLLTATALMACLLPARRAALVDPVQALRSE
;
A
#
# COMPACT_ATOMS: atom_id res chain seq x y z
N MET A 1 3.62 -9.48 35.80
CA MET A 1 3.74 -9.66 34.33
C MET A 1 3.61 -8.28 33.71
N VAL A 2 4.71 -7.75 33.18
CA VAL A 2 4.64 -6.57 32.30
C VAL A 2 4.18 -7.12 30.95
N GLY A 3 3.12 -6.55 30.37
CA GLY A 3 2.67 -6.93 29.02
C GLY A 3 3.66 -6.45 27.97
N ASP A 4 3.74 -7.17 26.85
CA ASP A 4 4.63 -6.96 25.69
C ASP A 4 5.26 -5.56 25.63
N ALA A 5 6.56 -5.49 25.95
CA ALA A 5 7.34 -4.28 25.96
C ALA A 5 8.30 -4.30 24.77
N ARG A 6 8.00 -3.52 23.74
CA ARG A 6 8.90 -3.38 22.57
C ARG A 6 10.06 -2.45 22.89
N SER A 7 11.05 -2.90 23.67
CA SER A 7 12.11 -2.00 24.17
C SER A 7 13.20 -1.67 23.15
N ARG A 8 13.42 -2.49 22.12
CA ARG A 8 14.64 -2.41 21.29
C ARG A 8 14.40 -1.97 19.84
N LYS A 9 13.40 -2.53 19.18
CA LYS A 9 12.92 -2.08 17.86
C LYS A 9 11.42 -2.30 17.79
N VAL A 10 10.70 -1.33 17.22
CA VAL A 10 9.25 -1.43 17.02
C VAL A 10 8.89 -2.64 16.15
N THR A 11 9.79 -3.06 15.25
CA THR A 11 9.54 -4.06 14.21
C THR A 11 10.03 -5.48 14.53
N GLU A 12 10.79 -5.67 15.61
CA GLU A 12 11.26 -7.00 16.03
C GLU A 12 10.33 -7.56 17.14
N PRO A 13 10.13 -8.89 17.21
CA PRO A 13 9.49 -9.50 18.37
C PRO A 13 10.28 -9.22 19.63
N ASP A 14 9.57 -9.14 20.76
CA ASP A 14 10.18 -8.95 22.08
C ASP A 14 11.20 -10.08 22.31
N ASP A 15 12.46 -9.70 22.46
CA ASP A 15 13.49 -10.60 22.96
C ASP A 15 13.23 -10.84 24.46
N VAL A 16 13.92 -11.79 25.08
CA VAL A 16 13.74 -12.03 26.52
C VAL A 16 14.20 -10.80 27.31
N GLU A 17 13.24 -9.98 27.73
CA GLU A 17 13.47 -8.82 28.57
C GLU A 17 13.30 -9.19 30.04
N VAL A 18 14.37 -8.97 30.81
CA VAL A 18 14.37 -9.21 32.26
C VAL A 18 14.53 -7.89 32.97
N TYR A 19 13.49 -7.50 33.71
CA TYR A 19 13.57 -6.36 34.62
C TYR A 19 14.38 -6.74 35.86
N ARG A 20 15.46 -6.00 36.11
CA ARG A 20 16.29 -6.14 37.31
C ARG A 20 16.30 -4.85 38.12
N PRO A 21 16.39 -4.91 39.46
CA PRO A 21 16.56 -3.72 40.27
C PRO A 21 17.86 -2.99 39.89
N TRP A 22 17.78 -1.67 39.72
CA TRP A 22 18.92 -0.83 39.37
C TRP A 22 20.12 -0.98 40.33
N ALA A 23 19.84 -1.23 41.62
CA ALA A 23 20.86 -1.45 42.64
C ALA A 23 21.71 -2.73 42.41
N GLN A 24 21.20 -3.68 41.62
CA GLN A 24 21.88 -4.97 41.35
C GLN A 24 22.74 -4.92 40.09
N GLU A 25 22.35 -4.11 39.10
CA GLU A 25 23.05 -3.97 37.82
C GLU A 25 22.94 -2.51 37.36
N ASN A 26 23.98 -1.72 37.68
CA ASN A 26 23.99 -0.28 37.47
C ASN A 26 24.56 0.03 36.08
N PHE A 27 23.75 0.63 35.20
CA PHE A 27 24.21 1.09 33.89
C PHE A 27 24.77 2.52 33.99
N PRO A 28 25.83 2.86 33.24
CA PRO A 28 26.44 4.20 33.30
C PRO A 28 25.55 5.32 32.72
N PHE A 29 24.36 4.98 32.21
CA PHE A 29 23.42 5.92 31.59
C PHE A 29 22.02 5.75 32.18
N LEU A 30 21.45 6.84 32.70
CA LEU A 30 20.06 6.90 33.16
C LEU A 30 19.18 7.57 32.10
N SER A 31 18.15 6.87 31.65
CA SER A 31 17.10 7.43 30.79
C SER A 31 15.98 8.00 31.66
N ILE A 32 15.67 9.28 31.49
CA ILE A 32 14.55 9.93 32.17
C ILE A 32 13.54 10.34 31.11
N GLU A 33 12.31 9.84 31.24
CA GLU A 33 11.19 10.23 30.39
C GLU A 33 10.39 11.35 31.07
N VAL A 34 10.25 12.47 30.37
CA VAL A 34 9.47 13.62 30.86
C VAL A 34 8.28 13.82 29.93
N ARG A 35 7.08 13.67 30.47
CA ARG A 35 5.84 13.98 29.75
C ARG A 35 5.58 15.48 29.85
N SER A 36 5.55 16.17 28.71
CA SER A 36 5.24 17.59 28.62
C SER A 36 4.76 17.95 27.22
N ASP A 37 3.87 18.94 27.12
CA ASP A 37 3.42 19.51 25.85
C ASP A 37 4.33 20.65 25.34
N LEU A 38 5.36 21.00 26.11
CA LEU A 38 6.30 22.06 25.78
C LEU A 38 7.35 21.59 24.76
N LYS A 39 7.95 22.54 24.03
CA LYS A 39 9.06 22.25 23.12
C LYS A 39 10.22 21.56 23.86
N THR A 40 10.87 20.60 23.22
CA THR A 40 11.98 19.80 23.76
C THR A 40 13.07 20.67 24.38
N GLU A 41 13.39 21.81 23.78
CA GLU A 41 14.40 22.76 24.29
C GLU A 41 14.00 23.36 25.64
N THR A 42 12.74 23.73 25.81
CA THR A 42 12.21 24.30 27.06
C THR A 42 12.23 23.25 28.17
N VAL A 43 11.80 22.03 27.87
CA VAL A 43 11.85 20.90 28.81
C VAL A 43 13.29 20.57 29.18
N THR A 44 14.19 20.49 28.20
CA THR A 44 15.61 20.18 28.42
C THR A 44 16.28 21.23 29.30
N LYS A 45 15.97 22.52 29.10
CA LYS A 45 16.47 23.60 29.96
C LYS A 45 15.95 23.45 31.39
N SER A 46 14.65 23.20 31.57
CA SER A 46 14.04 23.00 32.89
C SER A 46 14.65 21.79 33.62
N VAL A 47 14.81 20.66 32.93
CA VAL A 47 15.44 19.45 33.48
C VAL A 47 16.92 19.70 33.82
N ARG A 48 17.66 20.42 32.96
CA ARG A 48 19.07 20.79 33.24
C ARG A 48 19.19 21.63 34.51
N THR A 49 18.29 22.60 34.70
CA THR A 49 18.28 23.42 35.93
C THR A 49 18.00 22.57 37.17
N ALA A 50 17.06 21.62 37.08
CA ALA A 50 16.77 20.70 38.18
C ALA A 50 17.89 19.70 38.47
N LEU A 51 18.61 19.22 37.43
CA LEU A 51 19.77 18.34 37.60
C LEU A 51 20.95 19.07 38.23
N ALA A 52 21.15 20.34 37.88
CA ALA A 52 22.23 21.15 38.44
C ALA A 52 22.10 21.39 39.96
N THR A 53 20.90 21.26 40.54
CA THR A 53 20.74 21.32 42.01
C THR A 53 21.13 20.02 42.71
N VAL A 54 21.23 18.92 41.96
CA VAL A 54 21.68 17.61 42.46
C VAL A 54 23.18 17.46 42.27
N ASP A 55 23.66 17.61 41.03
CA ASP A 55 25.07 17.54 40.67
C ASP A 55 25.33 18.29 39.35
N ALA A 56 26.21 19.30 39.40
CA ALA A 56 26.58 20.11 38.23
C ALA A 56 27.44 19.37 37.20
N GLY A 57 28.04 18.23 37.57
CA GLY A 57 28.83 17.37 36.68
C GLY A 57 27.99 16.49 35.76
N LEU A 58 26.68 16.37 36.00
CA LEU A 58 25.80 15.52 35.20
C LEU A 58 25.45 16.18 33.85
N ALA A 59 25.94 15.58 32.77
CA ALA A 59 25.64 16.00 31.41
C ALA A 59 24.41 15.26 30.85
N ILE A 60 23.48 16.02 30.25
CA ILE A 60 22.41 15.44 29.43
C ILE A 60 23.03 15.05 28.08
N ALA A 61 23.20 13.74 27.85
CA ALA A 61 23.89 13.22 26.67
C ALA A 61 23.11 13.47 25.36
N LEU A 62 21.84 13.04 25.28
CA LEU A 62 21.02 13.19 24.08
C LEU A 62 19.59 13.64 24.44
N PRO A 63 19.32 14.96 24.48
CA PRO A 63 17.95 15.45 24.62
C PRO A 63 17.20 15.24 23.30
N GLN A 64 16.33 14.23 23.24
CA GLN A 64 15.51 13.95 22.07
C GLN A 64 14.03 13.88 22.45
N SER A 65 13.17 14.38 21.56
CA SER A 65 11.73 14.17 21.71
C SER A 65 11.37 12.75 21.29
N MET A 66 10.34 12.18 21.91
CA MET A 66 9.83 10.87 21.51
C MET A 66 9.42 10.86 20.01
N ASN A 67 8.89 11.97 19.50
CA ASN A 67 8.59 12.14 18.06
C ASN A 67 9.83 11.99 17.16
N THR A 68 10.98 12.52 17.58
CA THR A 68 12.24 12.41 16.83
C THR A 68 12.74 10.96 16.82
N ILE A 69 12.64 10.27 17.95
CA ILE A 69 13.01 8.86 18.09
C ILE A 69 12.13 7.99 17.18
N LEU A 70 10.81 8.20 17.20
CA LEU A 70 9.89 7.51 16.28
C LEU A 70 10.18 7.84 14.82
N ALA A 71 10.44 9.11 14.48
CA ALA A 71 10.74 9.51 13.11
C ALA A 71 12.04 8.87 12.59
N GLN A 72 13.05 8.69 13.44
CA GLN A 72 14.28 7.97 13.09
C GLN A 72 14.04 6.47 12.95
N ALA A 73 13.27 5.87 13.86
CA ALA A 73 12.96 4.44 13.81
C ALA A 73 12.13 4.03 12.57
N VAL A 74 11.24 4.90 12.10
CA VAL A 74 10.33 4.62 10.97
C VAL A 74 10.77 5.30 9.67
N GLY A 75 11.80 6.14 9.70
CA GLY A 75 12.23 6.95 8.55
C GLY A 75 12.57 6.15 7.30
N GLN A 76 13.36 5.07 7.46
CA GLN A 76 13.74 4.19 6.35
C GLN A 76 12.53 3.43 5.78
N THR A 77 11.66 2.90 6.63
CA THR A 77 10.44 2.22 6.22
C THR A 77 9.52 3.17 5.45
N ARG A 78 9.35 4.40 5.92
CA ARG A 78 8.51 5.43 5.28
C ARG A 78 9.00 5.74 3.85
N LEU A 79 10.30 5.90 3.65
CA LEU A 79 10.86 6.12 2.31
C LEU A 79 10.55 4.95 1.37
N MET A 80 10.77 3.71 1.83
CA MET A 80 10.48 2.51 1.04
C MET A 80 8.98 2.39 0.72
N THR A 81 8.11 2.69 1.69
CA THR A 81 6.66 2.72 1.46
C THR A 81 6.26 3.75 0.41
N TRP A 82 6.85 4.95 0.43
CA TRP A 82 6.61 5.97 -0.60
C TRP A 82 7.06 5.52 -1.98
N LEU A 83 8.28 4.98 -2.10
CA LEU A 83 8.80 4.49 -3.37
C LEU A 83 7.93 3.37 -3.92
N LEU A 84 7.57 2.39 -3.09
CA LEU A 84 6.69 1.28 -3.49
C LEU A 84 5.30 1.78 -3.89
N GLY A 85 4.76 2.78 -3.18
CA GLY A 85 3.50 3.43 -3.52
C GLY A 85 3.54 4.12 -4.89
N ILE A 86 4.62 4.82 -5.20
CA ILE A 86 4.83 5.45 -6.51
C ILE A 86 4.92 4.38 -7.61
N PHE A 87 5.74 3.33 -7.40
CA PHE A 87 5.85 2.23 -8.37
C PHE A 87 4.50 1.53 -8.60
N ALA A 88 3.73 1.28 -7.54
CA ALA A 88 2.40 0.71 -7.65
C ALA A 88 1.45 1.63 -8.44
N GLY A 89 1.51 2.95 -8.21
CA GLY A 89 0.74 3.94 -8.98
C GLY A 89 1.11 3.94 -10.47
N VAL A 90 2.40 3.93 -10.80
CA VAL A 90 2.86 3.85 -12.19
C VAL A 90 2.46 2.53 -12.84
N ALA A 91 2.60 1.41 -12.13
CA ALA A 91 2.17 0.10 -12.62
C ALA A 91 0.66 0.07 -12.90
N LEU A 92 -0.16 0.67 -12.03
CA LEU A 92 -1.61 0.81 -12.25
C LEU A 92 -1.93 1.65 -13.49
N LEU A 93 -1.20 2.76 -13.71
CA LEU A 93 -1.37 3.58 -14.91
C LEU A 93 -1.02 2.80 -16.17
N LEU A 94 0.14 2.13 -16.18
CA LEU A 94 0.57 1.30 -17.32
C LEU A 94 -0.41 0.16 -17.60
N ALA A 95 -0.89 -0.52 -16.56
CA ALA A 95 -1.92 -1.55 -16.68
C ALA A 95 -3.21 -0.99 -17.28
N SER A 96 -3.65 0.18 -16.82
CA SER A 96 -4.86 0.85 -17.33
C SER A 96 -4.71 1.22 -18.81
N ILE A 97 -3.55 1.74 -19.22
CA ILE A 97 -3.25 2.05 -20.62
C ILE A 97 -3.23 0.78 -21.47
N GLY A 98 -2.60 -0.29 -20.98
CA GLY A 98 -2.55 -1.58 -21.67
C GLY A 98 -3.93 -2.20 -21.87
N ILE A 99 -4.77 -2.20 -20.81
CA ILE A 99 -6.15 -2.68 -20.88
C ILE A 99 -6.96 -1.83 -21.86
N TYR A 100 -6.85 -0.49 -21.78
CA TYR A 100 -7.51 0.41 -22.72
C TYR A 100 -7.10 0.11 -24.17
N GLY A 101 -5.80 -0.01 -24.44
CA GLY A 101 -5.27 -0.27 -25.78
C GLY A 101 -5.72 -1.63 -26.33
N ALA A 102 -5.62 -2.69 -25.52
CA ALA A 102 -6.06 -4.02 -25.91
C ALA A 102 -7.57 -4.05 -26.21
N VAL A 103 -8.40 -3.47 -25.33
CA VAL A 103 -9.85 -3.44 -25.54
C VAL A 103 -10.23 -2.55 -26.73
N ALA A 104 -9.65 -1.36 -26.85
CA ALA A 104 -9.89 -0.47 -27.99
C ALA A 104 -9.51 -1.13 -29.33
N TYR A 105 -8.40 -1.87 -29.37
CA TYR A 105 -8.00 -2.62 -30.55
C TYR A 105 -9.01 -3.72 -30.89
N THR A 106 -9.45 -4.51 -29.91
CA THR A 106 -10.47 -5.55 -30.14
C THR A 106 -11.81 -4.99 -30.60
N VAL A 107 -12.21 -3.82 -30.08
CA VAL A 107 -13.41 -3.11 -30.53
C VAL A 107 -13.25 -2.66 -31.98
N ALA A 108 -12.12 -2.03 -32.31
CA ALA A 108 -11.85 -1.54 -33.67
C ALA A 108 -11.91 -2.67 -34.70
N GLN A 109 -11.33 -3.83 -34.39
CA GLN A 109 -11.35 -5.02 -35.25
C GLN A 109 -12.74 -5.64 -35.42
N ARG A 110 -13.66 -5.41 -34.46
CA ARG A 110 -15.03 -5.96 -34.46
C ARG A 110 -16.10 -4.90 -34.77
N THR A 111 -15.71 -3.71 -35.23
CA THR A 111 -16.64 -2.60 -35.49
C THR A 111 -17.74 -3.01 -36.48
N GLY A 112 -17.41 -3.78 -37.52
CA GLY A 112 -18.38 -4.29 -38.49
C GLY A 112 -19.41 -5.25 -37.87
N GLU A 113 -18.98 -6.22 -37.05
CA GLU A 113 -19.88 -7.14 -36.33
C GLU A 113 -20.79 -6.40 -35.35
N ILE A 114 -20.23 -5.41 -34.64
CA ILE A 114 -20.96 -4.57 -33.68
C ILE A 114 -22.01 -3.71 -34.42
N GLY A 115 -21.63 -3.11 -35.55
CA GLY A 115 -22.53 -2.33 -36.41
C GLY A 115 -23.67 -3.18 -36.97
N LEU A 116 -23.39 -4.40 -37.44
CA LEU A 116 -24.40 -5.34 -37.92
C LEU A 116 -25.38 -5.74 -36.81
N ARG A 117 -24.88 -6.05 -35.60
CA ARG A 117 -25.74 -6.37 -34.45
C ARG A 117 -26.64 -5.19 -34.06
N MET A 118 -26.12 -3.97 -34.09
CA MET A 118 -26.94 -2.78 -33.80
C MET A 118 -27.98 -2.52 -34.88
N ALA A 119 -27.65 -2.75 -36.16
CA ALA A 119 -28.62 -2.68 -37.26
C ALA A 119 -29.73 -3.74 -37.14
N LEU A 120 -29.42 -4.91 -36.57
CA LEU A 120 -30.39 -5.97 -36.26
C LEU A 120 -31.20 -5.71 -34.97
N GLY A 121 -31.01 -4.56 -34.31
CA GLY A 121 -31.78 -4.13 -33.14
C GLY A 121 -31.16 -4.48 -31.78
N ALA A 122 -29.89 -4.89 -31.72
CA ALA A 122 -29.21 -5.11 -30.45
C ALA A 122 -29.13 -3.82 -29.61
N GLN A 123 -29.38 -3.93 -28.31
CA GLN A 123 -29.36 -2.77 -27.43
C GLN A 123 -27.92 -2.36 -27.12
N THR A 124 -27.67 -1.07 -26.88
CA THR A 124 -26.35 -0.55 -26.47
C THR A 124 -25.80 -1.25 -25.22
N ARG A 125 -26.69 -1.76 -24.36
CA ARG A 125 -26.35 -2.57 -23.18
C ARG A 125 -25.71 -3.92 -23.54
N ASP A 126 -26.14 -4.55 -24.64
CA ASP A 126 -25.61 -5.85 -25.07
C ASP A 126 -24.18 -5.71 -25.59
N VAL A 127 -23.91 -4.65 -26.35
CA VAL A 127 -22.56 -4.29 -26.81
C VAL A 127 -21.65 -3.96 -25.64
N LEU A 128 -22.14 -3.13 -24.70
CA LEU A 128 -21.40 -2.77 -23.50
C LEU A 128 -21.03 -4.01 -22.66
N ARG A 129 -21.99 -4.92 -22.43
CA ARG A 129 -21.77 -6.16 -21.68
C ARG A 129 -20.78 -7.08 -22.40
N LEU A 130 -20.85 -7.18 -23.72
CA LEU A 130 -19.93 -7.99 -24.51
C LEU A 130 -18.49 -7.48 -24.36
N VAL A 131 -18.27 -6.18 -24.58
CA VAL A 131 -16.93 -5.57 -24.51
C VAL A 131 -16.37 -5.64 -23.09
N LEU A 132 -17.18 -5.33 -22.07
CA LEU A 132 -16.78 -5.47 -20.66
C LEU A 132 -16.42 -6.92 -20.31
N SER A 133 -17.22 -7.90 -20.75
CA SER A 133 -16.95 -9.31 -20.44
C SER A 133 -15.66 -9.81 -21.09
N GLN A 134 -15.35 -9.36 -22.32
CA GLN A 134 -14.12 -9.71 -23.00
C GLN A 134 -12.91 -9.01 -22.39
N GLY A 135 -13.04 -7.72 -22.03
CA GLY A 135 -11.99 -6.95 -21.37
C GLY A 135 -11.71 -7.40 -19.93
N MET A 136 -12.72 -7.86 -19.19
CA MET A 136 -12.56 -8.31 -17.80
C MET A 136 -12.07 -9.74 -17.64
N LYS A 137 -12.27 -10.62 -18.63
CA LYS A 137 -11.73 -11.99 -18.60
C LYS A 137 -10.22 -12.05 -18.30
N PRO A 138 -9.33 -11.37 -19.07
CA PRO A 138 -7.88 -11.42 -18.81
C PRO A 138 -7.50 -10.80 -17.45
N VAL A 139 -8.26 -9.80 -16.99
CA VAL A 139 -8.05 -9.15 -15.70
C VAL A 139 -8.39 -10.10 -14.55
N LEU A 140 -9.53 -10.78 -14.62
CA LEU A 140 -9.93 -11.76 -13.61
C LEU A 140 -8.96 -12.95 -13.57
N THR A 141 -8.51 -13.44 -14.73
CA THR A 141 -7.49 -14.51 -14.76
C THR A 141 -6.17 -14.04 -14.16
N GLY A 142 -5.73 -12.83 -14.49
CA GLY A 142 -4.52 -12.24 -13.91
C GLY A 142 -4.63 -12.05 -12.40
N LEU A 143 -5.81 -11.63 -11.91
CA LEU A 143 -6.08 -11.46 -10.49
C LEU A 143 -6.00 -12.80 -9.72
N VAL A 144 -6.61 -13.85 -10.25
CA VAL A 144 -6.55 -15.20 -9.64
C VAL A 144 -5.12 -15.70 -9.60
N ILE A 145 -4.38 -15.58 -10.71
CA ILE A 145 -2.97 -15.98 -10.78
C ILE A 145 -2.13 -15.18 -9.77
N GLY A 146 -2.33 -13.87 -9.72
CA GLY A 146 -1.62 -12.98 -8.79
C GLY A 146 -1.90 -13.30 -7.32
N LEU A 147 -3.15 -13.61 -6.97
CA LEU A 147 -3.50 -14.08 -5.62
C LEU A 147 -2.77 -15.38 -5.28
N VAL A 148 -2.85 -16.40 -6.15
CA VAL A 148 -2.15 -17.69 -5.94
C VAL A 148 -0.64 -17.47 -5.79
N ALA A 149 -0.04 -16.64 -6.63
CA ALA A 149 1.38 -16.30 -6.55
C ALA A 149 1.73 -15.59 -5.23
N THR A 150 0.87 -14.69 -4.75
CA THR A 150 1.05 -13.98 -3.48
C THR A 150 1.05 -14.95 -2.29
N PHE A 151 0.13 -15.90 -2.25
CA PHE A 151 0.09 -16.95 -1.22
C PHE A 151 1.34 -17.85 -1.30
N ALA A 152 1.75 -18.27 -2.49
CA ALA A 152 2.91 -19.13 -2.68
C ALA A 152 4.22 -18.46 -2.25
N LEU A 153 4.44 -17.21 -2.69
CA LEU A 153 5.63 -16.43 -2.33
C LEU A 153 5.59 -15.99 -0.86
N GLY A 154 4.43 -15.62 -0.34
CA GLY A 154 4.25 -15.27 1.07
C GLY A 154 4.65 -16.42 1.99
N ARG A 155 4.32 -17.66 1.63
CA ARG A 155 4.75 -18.85 2.37
C ARG A 155 6.27 -19.06 2.32
N LEU A 156 6.91 -18.82 1.16
CA LEU A 156 8.36 -18.96 1.00
C LEU A 156 9.13 -17.92 1.81
N ILE A 157 8.63 -16.69 1.86
CA ILE A 157 9.24 -15.57 2.60
C ILE A 157 9.02 -15.74 4.11
N ALA A 158 7.83 -16.17 4.53
CA ALA A 158 7.54 -16.45 5.94
C ALA A 158 8.47 -17.53 6.54
N ALA A 159 8.97 -18.45 5.70
CA ALA A 159 9.97 -19.44 6.12
C ALA A 159 11.33 -18.82 6.49
N GLN A 160 11.63 -17.58 6.07
CA GLN A 160 12.91 -16.90 6.30
C GLN A 160 12.94 -15.99 7.54
N ARG A 161 12.17 -16.30 8.59
CA ARG A 161 12.13 -15.59 9.90
C ARG A 161 11.68 -14.12 9.88
N TYR A 162 11.11 -13.61 8.79
CA TYR A 162 10.43 -12.32 8.81
C TYR A 162 8.97 -12.49 9.27
N GLN A 163 8.63 -11.97 10.45
CA GLN A 163 7.25 -11.94 11.00
C GLN A 163 6.36 -10.89 10.30
N VAL A 164 6.42 -10.80 8.97
CA VAL A 164 5.45 -10.00 8.22
C VAL A 164 4.18 -10.83 8.12
N SER A 165 3.06 -10.30 8.64
CA SER A 165 1.74 -10.90 8.49
C SER A 165 1.32 -10.86 7.01
N ALA A 166 1.88 -11.75 6.21
CA ALA A 166 1.73 -11.83 4.75
C ALA A 166 0.30 -12.15 4.29
N HIS A 167 -0.59 -12.51 5.23
CA HIS A 167 -1.93 -13.03 4.98
C HIS A 167 -3.02 -12.14 5.58
N ASN A 168 -2.92 -10.82 5.47
CA ASN A 168 -4.00 -9.94 5.89
C ASN A 168 -5.13 -9.93 4.82
N PRO A 169 -6.31 -10.51 5.10
CA PRO A 169 -7.40 -10.59 4.13
C PRO A 169 -7.94 -9.21 3.73
N VAL A 170 -7.85 -8.21 4.62
CA VAL A 170 -8.29 -6.85 4.34
C VAL A 170 -7.40 -6.20 3.27
N LEU A 171 -6.09 -6.41 3.33
CA LEU A 171 -5.15 -5.85 2.35
C LEU A 171 -5.30 -6.53 0.98
N LEU A 172 -5.41 -7.87 0.96
CA LEU A 172 -5.62 -8.62 -0.27
C LEU A 172 -6.96 -8.29 -0.92
N GLY A 173 -8.03 -8.22 -0.11
CA GLY A 173 -9.35 -7.81 -0.57
C GLY A 173 -9.36 -6.38 -1.11
N GLY A 174 -8.73 -5.43 -0.38
CA GLY A 174 -8.60 -4.04 -0.81
C GLY A 174 -7.83 -3.90 -2.14
N ALA A 175 -6.71 -4.62 -2.29
CA ALA A 175 -5.94 -4.64 -3.53
C ALA A 175 -6.75 -5.23 -4.70
N ALA A 176 -7.48 -6.33 -4.47
CA ALA A 176 -8.33 -6.94 -5.48
C ALA A 176 -9.44 -5.99 -5.94
N VAL A 177 -10.13 -5.33 -5.00
CA VAL A 177 -11.17 -4.34 -5.32
C VAL A 177 -10.58 -3.17 -6.10
N LEU A 178 -9.43 -2.65 -5.67
CA LEU A 178 -8.75 -1.53 -6.34
C LEU A 178 -8.38 -1.89 -7.79
N LEU A 179 -7.72 -3.03 -8.00
CA LEU A 179 -7.33 -3.51 -9.34
C LEU A 179 -8.53 -3.77 -10.25
N THR A 180 -9.61 -4.33 -9.69
CA THR A 180 -10.82 -4.59 -10.47
C THR A 180 -11.51 -3.27 -10.85
N ALA A 181 -11.56 -2.30 -9.93
CA ALA A 181 -12.13 -0.99 -10.18
C ALA A 181 -11.34 -0.20 -11.23
N THR A 182 -10.00 -0.21 -11.17
CA THR A 182 -9.16 0.46 -12.17
C THR A 182 -9.31 -0.15 -13.54
N ALA A 183 -9.32 -1.49 -13.63
CA ALA A 183 -9.56 -2.20 -14.88
C ALA A 183 -10.94 -1.89 -15.46
N LEU A 184 -11.98 -1.87 -14.61
CA LEU A 184 -13.35 -1.54 -15.03
C LEU A 184 -13.44 -0.12 -15.57
N MET A 185 -12.81 0.86 -14.89
CA MET A 185 -12.71 2.24 -15.39
C MET A 185 -11.99 2.33 -16.74
N ALA A 186 -10.88 1.60 -16.90
CA ALA A 186 -10.14 1.55 -18.16
C ALA A 186 -10.96 0.95 -19.31
N CYS A 187 -11.78 -0.08 -19.05
CA CYS A 187 -12.65 -0.72 -20.05
C CYS A 187 -13.91 0.09 -20.39
N LEU A 188 -14.43 0.90 -19.45
CA LEU A 188 -15.67 1.64 -19.66
C LEU A 188 -15.57 2.68 -20.78
N LEU A 189 -14.42 3.35 -20.93
CA LEU A 189 -14.20 4.32 -22.02
C LEU A 189 -14.31 3.70 -23.43
N PRO A 190 -13.53 2.67 -23.80
CA PRO A 190 -13.63 2.04 -25.12
C PRO A 190 -14.97 1.33 -25.32
N ALA A 191 -15.57 0.76 -24.27
CA ALA A 191 -16.88 0.13 -24.37
C ALA A 191 -18.01 1.15 -24.64
N ARG A 192 -17.94 2.34 -24.03
CA ARG A 192 -18.85 3.46 -24.38
C ARG A 192 -18.64 3.94 -25.80
N ARG A 193 -17.38 4.06 -26.24
CA ARG A 193 -17.07 4.40 -27.65
C ARG A 193 -17.67 3.38 -28.61
N ALA A 194 -17.55 2.09 -28.34
CA ALA A 194 -18.15 1.02 -29.14
C ALA A 194 -19.68 1.13 -29.25
N ALA A 195 -20.35 1.45 -28.14
CA ALA A 195 -21.80 1.59 -28.08
C ALA A 195 -22.33 2.87 -28.75
N LEU A 196 -21.46 3.85 -29.02
CA LEU A 196 -21.79 5.12 -29.69
C LEU A 196 -21.41 5.12 -31.18
N VAL A 197 -20.89 4.01 -31.71
CA VAL A 197 -20.57 3.90 -33.15
C VAL A 197 -21.88 3.97 -33.93
N ASP A 198 -21.98 4.92 -34.86
CA ASP A 198 -23.15 5.08 -35.71
C ASP A 198 -23.21 3.91 -36.73
N PRO A 199 -24.25 3.05 -36.69
CA PRO A 199 -24.32 1.86 -37.54
C PRO A 199 -24.30 2.19 -39.04
N VAL A 200 -24.76 3.39 -39.41
CA VAL A 200 -24.73 3.87 -40.81
C VAL A 200 -23.32 4.23 -41.26
N GLN A 201 -22.45 4.73 -40.38
CA GLN A 201 -21.04 4.97 -40.70
C GLN A 201 -20.22 3.68 -40.73
N ALA A 202 -20.55 2.69 -39.89
CA ALA A 202 -19.87 1.40 -39.84
C ALA A 202 -20.08 0.54 -41.11
N LEU A 203 -21.23 0.66 -41.79
CA LEU A 203 -21.49 -0.01 -43.07
C LEU A 203 -20.92 0.75 -44.29
N ARG A 204 -20.55 2.03 -44.14
CA ARG A 204 -20.06 2.87 -45.24
C ARG A 204 -18.52 2.90 -45.32
N SER A 205 -17.85 2.23 -44.38
CA SER A 205 -16.39 2.06 -44.34
C SER A 205 -15.88 0.79 -45.05
N GLU A 206 -16.73 0.10 -45.80
CA GLU A 206 -16.36 -0.89 -46.82
C GLU A 206 -16.51 -0.33 -48.23
#